data_AF-A0A3C0DZX5-F1
#
_entry.id   AF-A0A3C0DZX5-F1
#
_cell.length_a   1.000
_cell.length_b   1.000
_cell.length_c   1.000
_cell.angle_alpha   90.00
_cell.angle_beta   90.00
_cell.angle_gamma   90.00
#
_symmetry.space_group_name_H-M   'P 1'
#
loop_
_entity.id
_entity.type
_entity.pdbx_description
1 polymer ?
#
loop_
_entity_poly.entity_id
_entity_poly.type
_entity_poly.pdbx_seq_one_letter_code
_entity_poly.pdbx_strand_id
1 'polypeptide(L)'
;MNAKLHAGLKYFYALFLLGSGLKHLYNIYVADPTIMATGYPEPEATAFVLAVLDTKFLLPFICTAKLIAGVVMLLPGREQLGVAMAFPYAVGMLMWGLFMVPSHLLIMSVIFLLNAALVYANWAKYQPLLKA
;
A
#
# COMPACT_ATOMS: atom_id res chain seq x y z
N MET A 1 -19.43 7.75 7.28
CA MET A 1 -19.01 8.42 6.03
C MET A 1 -20.16 8.37 5.03
N ASN A 2 -20.39 9.41 4.22
CA ASN A 2 -21.41 9.36 3.17
C ASN A 2 -21.01 8.34 2.07
N ALA A 3 -21.99 7.62 1.53
CA ALA A 3 -21.80 6.58 0.51
C ALA A 3 -21.00 7.05 -0.73
N LYS A 4 -21.19 8.29 -1.19
CA LYS A 4 -20.45 8.82 -2.36
C LYS A 4 -18.95 8.98 -2.06
N LEU A 5 -18.63 9.56 -0.91
CA LEU A 5 -17.24 9.74 -0.46
C LEU A 5 -16.58 8.38 -0.22
N HIS A 6 -17.31 7.46 0.42
CA HIS A 6 -16.87 6.08 0.62
C HIS A 6 -16.49 5.42 -0.71
N ALA A 7 -17.41 5.42 -1.68
CA ALA A 7 -17.18 4.82 -2.98
C ALA A 7 -15.99 5.48 -3.71
N GLY A 8 -15.90 6.82 -3.66
CA GLY A 8 -14.79 7.57 -4.24
C GLY A 8 -13.44 7.15 -3.65
N LEU A 9 -13.31 7.12 -2.32
CA LEU A 9 -12.09 6.68 -1.65
C LEU A 9 -11.75 5.23 -1.95
N LYS A 10 -12.75 4.34 -1.95
CA LYS A 10 -12.57 2.92 -2.26
C LYS A 10 -11.97 2.73 -3.65
N TYR A 11 -12.61 3.30 -4.68
CA TYR A 11 -12.15 3.14 -6.05
C TYR A 11 -10.80 3.80 -6.28
N PHE A 12 -10.60 5.02 -5.74
CA PHE A 12 -9.32 5.70 -5.85
C PHE A 12 -8.18 4.90 -5.23
N TYR A 13 -8.36 4.43 -3.98
CA TYR A 13 -7.32 3.67 -3.28
C TYR A 13 -7.09 2.31 -3.94
N ALA A 14 -8.14 1.58 -4.32
CA ALA A 14 -8.00 0.31 -5.03
C ALA A 14 -7.23 0.46 -6.35
N LEU A 15 -7.58 1.46 -7.18
CA LEU A 15 -6.88 1.73 -8.43
C LEU A 15 -5.42 2.16 -8.20
N PHE A 16 -5.14 2.93 -7.14
CA PHE A 16 -3.78 3.26 -6.74
C PHE A 16 -2.96 2.02 -6.38
N LEU A 17 -3.52 1.08 -5.60
CA LEU A 17 -2.84 -0.17 -5.25
C LEU A 17 -2.57 -1.02 -6.49
N LEU A 18 -3.55 -1.13 -7.38
CA LEU A 18 -3.43 -1.87 -8.64
C LEU A 18 -2.37 -1.27 -9.57
N GLY A 19 -2.46 0.04 -9.84
CA GLY A 19 -1.53 0.73 -10.74
C GLY A 19 -0.10 0.69 -10.21
N SER A 20 0.10 1.02 -8.93
CA SER A 20 1.44 1.00 -8.33
C SER A 20 1.98 -0.43 -8.15
N GLY A 21 1.13 -1.44 -7.94
CA GLY A 21 1.55 -2.83 -7.83
C GLY A 21 2.01 -3.39 -9.17
N LEU A 22 1.23 -3.15 -10.22
CA LEU A 22 1.55 -3.57 -11.58
C LEU A 22 2.83 -2.90 -12.08
N LYS A 23 2.98 -1.58 -11.86
CA LYS A 23 4.20 -0.85 -12.21
C LYS A 23 5.44 -1.46 -11.55
N HIS A 24 5.40 -1.75 -10.24
CA HIS A 24 6.54 -2.32 -9.54
C HIS A 24 6.84 -3.75 -10.00
N LEU A 25 5.83 -4.60 -10.20
CA LEU A 25 6.06 -5.94 -10.74
C LEU A 25 6.64 -5.92 -12.16
N TYR A 26 6.19 -4.99 -12.99
CA TYR A 26 6.77 -4.77 -14.32
C TYR A 26 8.26 -4.40 -14.22
N ASN A 27 8.62 -3.48 -13.32
CA ASN A 27 10.02 -3.13 -13.08
C ASN A 27 10.84 -4.29 -12.54
N ILE A 28 10.25 -5.18 -11.73
CA ILE A 28 10.95 -6.33 -11.16
C ILE A 28 11.24 -7.41 -12.21
N TYR A 29 10.26 -7.71 -13.08
CA TYR A 29 10.34 -8.89 -13.95
C TYR A 29 10.63 -8.59 -15.41
N VAL A 30 10.39 -7.37 -15.88
CA VAL A 30 10.46 -7.02 -17.30
C VAL A 30 11.44 -5.88 -17.55
N ALA A 31 11.40 -4.83 -16.73
CA ALA A 31 12.29 -3.67 -16.87
C ALA A 31 13.40 -3.68 -15.81
N ASP A 32 14.00 -2.52 -15.56
CA ASP A 32 15.07 -2.34 -14.58
C ASP A 32 14.49 -2.12 -13.17
N PRO A 33 14.73 -3.03 -12.21
CA PRO A 33 14.24 -2.86 -10.84
C PRO A 33 14.98 -1.76 -10.07
N THR A 34 16.21 -1.41 -10.45
CA THR A 34 17.02 -0.43 -9.72
C THR A 34 16.43 0.98 -9.78
N ILE A 35 15.55 1.25 -10.74
CA ILE A 35 14.77 2.50 -10.81
C ILE A 35 13.94 2.73 -9.54
N MET A 36 13.56 1.68 -8.81
CA MET A 36 12.83 1.80 -7.53
C MET A 36 13.71 2.33 -6.40
N ALA A 37 15.05 2.27 -6.54
CA ALA A 37 16.00 2.84 -5.60
C ALA A 37 16.40 4.28 -5.95
N THR A 38 15.77 4.89 -6.96
CA THR A 38 16.09 6.25 -7.41
C THR A 38 15.15 7.30 -6.81
N GLY A 39 15.62 8.54 -6.72
CA GLY A 39 14.79 9.68 -6.32
C GLY A 39 14.69 9.91 -4.81
N TYR A 40 15.44 9.15 -3.99
CA TYR A 40 15.57 9.40 -2.56
C TYR A 40 16.73 10.37 -2.28
N PRO A 41 16.47 11.51 -1.62
CA PRO A 41 17.53 12.36 -1.07
C PRO A 41 18.37 11.64 -0.01
N GLU A 42 17.76 10.72 0.74
CA GLU A 42 18.37 9.97 1.84
C GLU A 42 19.18 8.76 1.33
N PRO A 43 20.51 8.71 1.53
CA PRO A 43 21.35 7.61 1.06
C PRO A 43 20.99 6.25 1.65
N GLU A 44 20.58 6.22 2.92
CA GLU A 44 20.20 5.00 3.63
C GLU A 44 18.94 4.36 3.03
N ALA A 45 18.03 5.18 2.51
CA ALA A 45 16.83 4.70 1.82
C ALA A 45 17.18 4.01 0.50
N THR A 46 18.08 4.60 -0.29
CA THR A 46 18.60 3.98 -1.51
C THR A 46 19.25 2.64 -1.19
N ALA A 47 20.14 2.60 -0.19
CA ALA A 47 20.81 1.37 0.24
C ALA A 47 19.81 0.28 0.69
N PHE A 48 18.79 0.67 1.47
CA PHE A 48 17.74 -0.25 1.90
C PHE A 48 16.97 -0.84 0.71
N VAL A 49 16.54 -0.01 -0.25
CA VAL A 49 15.79 -0.51 -1.41
C VAL A 49 16.65 -1.46 -2.25
N LEU A 50 17.93 -1.17 -2.44
CA LEU A 50 18.87 -2.08 -3.11
C LEU A 50 19.02 -3.41 -2.36
N ALA A 51 19.15 -3.38 -1.03
CA ALA A 51 19.23 -4.60 -0.22
C ALA A 51 17.93 -5.42 -0.32
N VAL A 52 16.76 -4.77 -0.27
CA VAL A 52 15.46 -5.44 -0.44
C VAL A 52 15.34 -6.04 -1.84
N LEU A 53 15.82 -5.36 -2.88
CA LEU A 53 15.85 -5.88 -4.25
C LEU A 53 16.70 -7.15 -4.35
N ASP A 54 17.85 -7.19 -3.69
CA ASP A 54 18.75 -8.33 -3.70
C ASP A 54 18.14 -9.60 -3.07
N THR A 55 17.16 -9.43 -2.16
CA THR A 55 16.41 -10.57 -1.62
C THR A 55 15.60 -11.33 -2.67
N LYS A 56 15.27 -10.69 -3.82
CA LYS A 56 14.46 -11.24 -4.92
C LYS A 56 13.08 -11.77 -4.54
N PHE A 57 12.66 -11.59 -3.30
CA PHE A 57 11.41 -12.12 -2.76
C PHE A 57 10.51 -11.01 -2.21
N LEU A 58 11.07 -10.13 -1.38
CA LEU A 58 10.26 -9.25 -0.53
C LEU A 58 9.46 -8.22 -1.35
N LEU A 59 10.10 -7.55 -2.32
CA LEU A 59 9.41 -6.61 -3.20
C LEU A 59 8.33 -7.27 -4.08
N PRO A 60 8.61 -8.40 -4.78
CA PRO A 60 7.57 -9.11 -5.51
C PRO A 60 6.40 -9.54 -4.61
N PHE A 61 6.68 -10.01 -3.41
CA PHE A 61 5.65 -10.40 -2.44
C PHE A 61 4.76 -9.22 -2.03
N ILE A 62 5.36 -8.10 -1.62
CA ILE A 62 4.64 -6.89 -1.22
C ILE A 62 3.77 -6.37 -2.37
N CYS A 63 4.32 -6.32 -3.59
CA CYS A 63 3.59 -5.82 -4.75
C CYS A 63 2.43 -6.75 -5.13
N THR A 64 2.61 -8.07 -5.03
CA THR A 64 1.55 -9.05 -5.26
C THR A 64 0.45 -8.95 -4.21
N ALA A 65 0.80 -8.87 -2.93
CA ALA A 65 -0.16 -8.69 -1.84
C ALA A 65 -1.01 -7.42 -2.04
N LYS A 66 -0.36 -6.32 -2.47
CA LYS A 66 -1.04 -5.07 -2.82
C LYS A 66 -2.02 -5.22 -3.98
N LEU A 67 -1.66 -5.96 -5.03
CA LEU A 67 -2.57 -6.26 -6.13
C LEU A 67 -3.78 -7.06 -5.68
N ILE A 68 -3.56 -8.12 -4.91
CA ILE A 68 -4.66 -8.94 -4.37
C ILE A 68 -5.58 -8.07 -3.52
N ALA A 69 -5.04 -7.24 -2.63
CA ALA A 69 -5.83 -6.32 -1.82
C ALA A 69 -6.67 -5.36 -2.68
N GLY A 70 -6.08 -4.77 -3.73
CA GLY A 70 -6.77 -3.90 -4.68
C GLY A 70 -7.93 -4.63 -5.41
N VAL A 71 -7.69 -5.84 -5.92
CA VAL A 71 -8.72 -6.65 -6.57
C VAL A 71 -9.84 -7.00 -5.59
N VAL A 72 -9.51 -7.51 -4.41
CA VAL A 72 -10.48 -7.91 -3.39
C VAL A 72 -11.34 -6.71 -2.95
N MET A 73 -10.74 -5.52 -2.87
CA MET A 73 -11.46 -4.28 -2.52
C MET A 73 -12.55 -3.90 -3.55
N LEU A 74 -12.33 -4.25 -4.83
CA LEU A 74 -13.29 -3.99 -5.91
C LEU A 74 -14.40 -5.04 -5.98
N LEU A 75 -14.18 -6.24 -5.45
CA LEU A 75 -15.19 -7.29 -5.45
C LEU A 75 -16.41 -6.91 -4.58
N PRO A 76 -17.64 -7.18 -5.04
CA PRO A 76 -18.84 -6.84 -4.31
C PRO A 76 -18.89 -7.57 -2.96
N GLY A 77 -19.11 -6.82 -1.88
CA GLY A 77 -19.21 -7.36 -0.51
C GLY A 77 -17.89 -7.82 0.12
N ARG A 78 -16.73 -7.65 -0.55
CA ARG A 78 -15.41 -8.06 -0.03
C ARG A 78 -14.48 -6.89 0.29
N GLU A 79 -15.00 -5.66 0.23
CA GLU A 79 -14.23 -4.45 0.48
C GLU A 79 -13.48 -4.50 1.81
N GLN A 80 -14.15 -4.92 2.89
CA GLN A 80 -13.54 -4.94 4.23
C GLN A 80 -12.28 -5.81 4.26
N LEU A 81 -12.32 -6.96 3.59
CA LEU A 81 -11.17 -7.83 3.48
C LEU A 81 -10.05 -7.14 2.70
N GLY A 82 -10.35 -6.53 1.55
CA GLY A 82 -9.34 -5.82 0.75
C GLY A 82 -8.70 -4.64 1.50
N VAL A 83 -9.50 -3.89 2.25
CA VAL A 83 -9.03 -2.77 3.09
C VAL A 83 -8.11 -3.28 4.20
N ALA A 84 -8.50 -4.35 4.90
CA ALA A 84 -7.69 -4.97 5.94
C ALA A 84 -6.39 -5.57 5.40
N MET A 85 -6.42 -6.21 4.22
CA MET A 85 -5.22 -6.74 3.56
C MET A 85 -4.23 -5.64 3.17
N ALA A 86 -4.73 -4.45 2.80
CA ALA A 86 -3.88 -3.31 2.46
C ALA A 86 -3.32 -2.57 3.69
N PHE A 87 -3.83 -2.84 4.90
CA PHE A 87 -3.47 -2.11 6.12
C PHE A 87 -1.99 -2.26 6.52
N PRO A 88 -1.39 -3.48 6.54
CA PRO A 88 0.04 -3.62 6.85
C PRO A 88 0.94 -2.87 5.87
N TYR A 89 0.57 -2.87 4.59
CA TYR A 89 1.27 -2.07 3.57
C TYR A 89 1.16 -0.57 3.88
N ALA A 90 -0.06 -0.07 4.16
CA ALA A 90 -0.30 1.33 4.45
C ALA A 90 0.49 1.82 5.69
N VAL A 91 0.52 1.01 6.76
CA VAL A 91 1.34 1.26 7.95
C VAL A 91 2.83 1.24 7.59
N GLY A 92 3.27 0.25 6.81
CA GLY A 92 4.66 0.17 6.33
C GLY A 92 5.09 1.40 5.53
N MET A 93 4.22 1.96 4.69
CA MET A 93 4.50 3.21 3.97
C MET A 93 4.66 4.39 4.93
N LEU A 94 3.80 4.51 5.95
CA LEU A 94 3.94 5.57 6.97
C LEU A 94 5.27 5.42 7.72
N MET A 95 5.61 4.21 8.16
CA MET A 95 6.89 3.94 8.85
C MET A 95 8.09 4.24 7.94
N TRP A 96 8.02 3.87 6.66
CA TRP A 96 9.04 4.20 5.67
C TRP A 96 9.25 5.73 5.56
N GLY A 97 8.17 6.49 5.46
CA GLY A 97 8.23 7.96 5.43
C GLY A 97 8.76 8.57 6.74
N LEU A 98 8.44 7.99 7.90
CA LEU A 98 8.88 8.52 9.20
C LEU A 98 10.35 8.23 9.50
N PHE A 99 10.85 7.04 9.16
CA PHE A 99 12.16 6.57 9.63
C PHE A 99 13.23 6.51 8.55
N MET A 100 12.87 6.40 7.27
CA MET A 100 13.83 6.17 6.19
C MET A 100 13.83 7.29 5.15
N VAL A 101 12.65 7.83 4.80
CA VAL A 101 12.50 8.87 3.78
C VAL A 101 11.59 10.00 4.27
N PRO A 102 12.02 10.81 5.25
CA PRO A 102 11.27 11.99 5.71
C PRO A 102 10.89 12.95 4.57
N SER A 103 11.74 13.07 3.54
CA SER A 103 11.45 13.86 2.34
C SER A 103 10.15 13.46 1.62
N HIS A 104 9.70 12.22 1.77
CA HIS A 104 8.48 11.69 1.17
C HIS A 104 7.35 11.47 2.18
N LEU A 105 7.49 11.97 3.42
CA LEU A 105 6.52 11.75 4.49
C LEU A 105 5.10 12.18 4.10
N LEU A 106 4.95 13.28 3.35
CA LEU A 106 3.63 13.77 2.92
C LEU A 106 2.89 12.73 2.09
N ILE A 107 3.50 12.21 1.02
CA ILE A 107 2.85 11.24 0.14
C ILE A 107 2.59 9.92 0.87
N MET A 108 3.52 9.48 1.73
CA MET A 108 3.36 8.25 2.50
C MET A 108 2.25 8.35 3.54
N SER A 109 2.13 9.52 4.19
CA SER A 109 1.04 9.81 5.11
C SER A 109 -0.30 9.84 4.41
N VAL A 110 -0.38 10.40 3.18
CA VAL A 110 -1.62 10.37 2.39
C VAL A 110 -2.04 8.94 2.08
N ILE A 111 -1.12 8.07 1.66
CA ILE A 111 -1.42 6.64 1.40
C ILE A 111 -1.99 5.98 2.67
N PHE A 112 -1.35 6.21 3.81
CA PHE A 112 -1.82 5.68 5.10
C PHE A 112 -3.20 6.22 5.48
N LEU A 113 -3.41 7.53 5.40
CA LEU A 113 -4.67 8.19 5.78
C LEU A 113 -5.84 7.73 4.92
N LEU A 114 -5.62 7.47 3.62
CA LEU A 114 -6.64 6.91 2.73
C LEU A 114 -7.08 5.52 3.20
N ASN A 115 -6.14 4.64 3.54
CA ASN A 115 -6.46 3.33 4.08
C ASN A 115 -7.12 3.43 5.46
N ALA A 116 -6.59 4.26 6.36
CA ALA A 116 -7.13 4.47 7.69
C ALA A 116 -8.59 4.99 7.65
N ALA A 117 -8.91 5.89 6.70
CA ALA A 117 -10.28 6.35 6.48
C ALA A 117 -11.21 5.22 6.05
N LEU A 118 -10.75 4.31 5.17
CA LEU A 118 -11.50 3.13 4.76
C LEU A 118 -11.62 2.09 5.88
N VAL A 119 -10.60 1.93 6.73
CA VAL A 119 -10.66 1.09 7.93
C VAL A 119 -11.72 1.63 8.88
N TYR A 120 -11.69 2.94 9.15
CA TYR A 120 -12.70 3.61 9.99
C TYR A 120 -14.11 3.47 9.42
N ALA A 121 -14.28 3.60 8.10
CA ALA A 121 -15.55 3.40 7.42
C ALA A 121 -16.14 2.00 7.64
N ASN A 122 -15.26 0.99 7.72
CA ASN A 122 -15.62 -0.41 7.88
C ASN A 122 -15.47 -0.90 9.34
N TRP A 123 -15.23 -0.01 10.30
CA TRP A 123 -14.92 -0.36 11.69
C TRP A 123 -15.96 -1.29 12.33
N ALA A 124 -17.25 -1.03 12.10
CA ALA A 124 -18.34 -1.87 12.61
C ALA A 124 -18.25 -3.33 12.16
N LYS A 125 -17.61 -3.62 11.01
CA LYS A 125 -17.38 -4.98 10.51
C LYS A 125 -16.16 -5.65 11.14
N TYR A 126 -15.22 -4.88 11.66
CA TYR A 126 -14.03 -5.40 12.35
C TYR A 126 -14.25 -5.59 13.84
N GLN A 127 -15.18 -4.86 14.47
CA GLN A 127 -15.47 -4.96 15.90
C GLN A 127 -15.68 -6.40 16.43
N PRO A 128 -16.37 -7.31 15.71
CA PRO A 128 -16.51 -8.70 16.17
C PRO A 128 -15.19 -9.45 16.30
N LEU A 129 -14.14 -9.08 15.54
CA LEU A 129 -12.81 -9.70 15.61
C LEU A 129 -12.07 -9.36 16.91
N LEU A 130 -12.47 -8.28 17.59
CA LEU A 130 -11.82 -7.79 18.82
C LEU A 130 -12.55 -8.21 20.09
N LYS A 131 -13.77 -8.74 19.95
CA LYS A 131 -14.56 -9.30 21.05
C LYS A 131 -14.26 -10.80 21.13
N ALA A 132 -13.04 -11.12 21.56
CA ALA A 132 -12.67 -12.47 22.01
C ALA A 132 -13.12 -12.66 23.46
#